data_AF-A0A9W9LQE6-F1
#
_entry.id   AF-A0A9W9LQE6-F1
#
_cell.length_a   1.000
_cell.length_b   1.000
_cell.length_c   1.000
_cell.angle_alpha   90.00
_cell.angle_beta   90.00
_cell.angle_gamma   90.00
#
_symmetry.space_group_name_H-M   'P 1'
#
loop_
_entity.id
_entity.type
_entity.pdbx_description
1 polymer ?
#
loop_
_entity_poly.entity_id
_entity_poly.type
_entity_poly.pdbx_seq_one_letter_code
_entity_poly.pdbx_strand_id
1 'polypeptide(L)'
;MAEQSKEQRIGALHASIANLQSQQAQLEAELAELKSQLKYVAQQQQASQTFLISSSQFLALSDRTRHDPSETVTRHIRLLHEYNEIKDGAQGLMGLIAESRGVRHVDVQREYGVKERD
;
A
#
# COMPACT_ATOMS: atom_id res chain seq x y z
N MET A 1 -66.34 -46.87 5.16
CA MET A 1 -65.82 -45.69 4.42
C MET A 1 -64.93 -44.77 5.27
N ALA A 2 -65.23 -44.52 6.55
CA ALA A 2 -64.39 -43.63 7.39
C ALA A 2 -62.98 -44.19 7.71
N GLU A 3 -62.81 -45.50 7.88
CA GLU A 3 -61.50 -46.11 8.18
C GLU A 3 -60.52 -46.09 6.99
N GLN A 4 -61.00 -46.38 5.77
CA GLN A 4 -60.18 -46.29 4.55
C GLN A 4 -59.60 -44.88 4.32
N SER A 5 -60.37 -43.84 4.61
CA SER A 5 -59.92 -42.44 4.52
C SER A 5 -58.78 -42.14 5.52
N LYS A 6 -58.82 -42.76 6.69
CA LYS A 6 -57.82 -42.59 7.75
C LYS A 6 -56.52 -43.31 7.40
N GLU A 7 -56.60 -44.53 6.88
CA GLU A 7 -55.44 -45.29 6.38
C GLU A 7 -54.76 -44.60 5.20
N GLN A 8 -55.53 -44.07 4.25
CA GLN A 8 -54.99 -43.28 3.14
C GLN A 8 -54.24 -42.02 3.62
N ARG A 9 -54.77 -41.32 4.64
CA ARG A 9 -54.11 -40.16 5.25
C ARG A 9 -52.81 -40.54 5.97
N ILE A 10 -52.79 -41.65 6.69
CA ILE A 10 -51.57 -42.14 7.35
C ILE A 10 -50.51 -42.52 6.32
N GLY A 11 -50.90 -43.22 5.23
CA GLY A 11 -49.99 -43.54 4.12
C GLY A 11 -49.41 -42.28 3.45
N ALA A 12 -50.23 -41.26 3.21
CA ALA A 12 -49.79 -39.98 2.66
C ALA A 12 -48.82 -39.24 3.60
N LEU A 13 -49.08 -39.25 4.91
CA LEU A 13 -48.20 -38.64 5.90
C LEU A 13 -46.85 -39.35 5.97
N HIS A 14 -46.81 -40.69 5.96
CA HIS A 14 -45.56 -41.45 5.93
C HIS A 14 -44.74 -41.19 4.67
N ALA A 15 -45.38 -41.12 3.50
CA ALA A 15 -44.72 -40.76 2.25
C ALA A 15 -44.14 -39.33 2.31
N SER A 16 -44.86 -38.38 2.92
CA SER A 16 -44.37 -37.01 3.11
C SER A 16 -43.21 -36.93 4.08
N ILE A 17 -43.24 -37.70 5.18
CA ILE A 17 -42.14 -37.77 6.16
C ILE A 17 -40.90 -38.34 5.50
N ALA A 18 -41.02 -39.43 4.74
CA ALA A 18 -39.90 -40.02 4.01
C ALA A 18 -39.29 -39.03 3.01
N ASN A 19 -40.12 -38.27 2.30
CA ASN A 19 -39.65 -37.24 1.37
C ASN A 19 -38.91 -36.11 2.10
N LEU A 20 -39.46 -35.59 3.20
CA LEU A 20 -38.81 -34.55 4.00
C LEU A 20 -37.49 -35.03 4.62
N GLN A 21 -37.42 -36.28 5.07
CA GLN A 21 -36.17 -36.88 5.57
C GLN A 21 -35.12 -36.99 4.46
N SER A 22 -35.52 -37.37 3.24
CA SER A 22 -34.63 -37.39 2.08
C SER A 22 -34.11 -35.99 1.76
N GLN A 23 -34.98 -34.97 1.78
CA GLN A 23 -34.58 -33.57 1.55
C GLN A 23 -33.63 -33.06 2.63
N GLN A 24 -33.86 -33.42 3.90
CA GLN A 24 -32.97 -33.04 4.99
C GLN A 24 -31.57 -33.64 4.80
N ALA A 25 -31.48 -34.93 4.47
CA ALA A 25 -30.19 -35.58 4.21
C ALA A 25 -29.44 -34.95 3.03
N GLN A 26 -30.18 -34.53 2.00
CA GLN A 26 -29.61 -33.90 0.82
C GLN A 26 -29.07 -32.49 1.13
N LEU A 27 -29.81 -31.67 1.89
CA LEU A 27 -29.35 -30.34 2.33
C LEU A 27 -28.13 -30.42 3.26
N GLU A 28 -28.09 -31.41 4.16
CA GLU A 28 -26.93 -31.62 5.03
C GLU A 28 -25.66 -31.99 4.25
N ALA A 29 -25.81 -32.78 3.18
CA ALA A 29 -24.70 -33.11 2.28
C ALA A 29 -24.19 -31.89 1.51
N GLU A 30 -25.10 -31.06 0.98
CA GLU A 30 -24.74 -29.81 0.30
C GLU A 30 -24.03 -28.82 1.23
N LEU A 31 -24.49 -28.68 2.48
CA LEU A 31 -23.83 -27.84 3.48
C LEU A 31 -22.42 -28.34 3.82
N ALA A 32 -22.24 -29.66 3.93
CA ALA A 32 -20.92 -30.26 4.17
C ALA A 32 -19.96 -29.97 3.02
N GLU A 33 -20.45 -30.07 1.78
CA GLU A 33 -19.68 -29.76 0.58
C GLU A 33 -19.29 -28.28 0.53
N LEU A 34 -20.25 -27.36 0.69
CA LEU A 34 -19.99 -25.91 0.68
C LEU A 34 -18.97 -25.52 1.75
N LYS A 35 -19.07 -26.11 2.94
CA LYS A 35 -18.14 -25.87 4.04
C LYS A 35 -16.72 -26.33 3.69
N SER A 36 -16.59 -27.44 2.96
CA SER A 36 -15.29 -27.93 2.50
C SER A 36 -14.66 -27.00 1.45
N GLN A 37 -15.48 -26.51 0.51
CA GLN A 37 -15.04 -25.56 -0.51
C GLN A 37 -14.59 -24.24 0.12
N LEU A 38 -15.34 -23.73 1.10
CA LEU A 38 -14.98 -22.51 1.82
C LEU A 38 -13.66 -22.66 2.57
N LYS A 39 -13.40 -23.82 3.19
CA LYS A 39 -12.12 -24.11 3.84
C LYS A 39 -10.96 -24.11 2.84
N TYR A 40 -11.16 -24.68 1.65
CA TYR A 40 -10.14 -24.68 0.59
C TYR A 40 -9.84 -23.27 0.07
N VAL A 41 -10.87 -22.44 -0.14
CA VAL A 41 -10.69 -21.03 -0.54
C VAL A 41 -10.01 -20.22 0.55
N ALA A 42 -10.37 -20.41 1.82
CA ALA A 42 -9.73 -19.72 2.94
C ALA A 42 -8.24 -20.11 3.07
N GLN A 43 -7.90 -21.38 2.89
CA GLN A 43 -6.51 -21.84 2.88
C GLN A 43 -5.71 -21.27 1.70
N GLN A 44 -6.30 -21.21 0.51
CA GLN A 44 -5.67 -20.57 -0.64
C GLN A 44 -5.45 -19.06 -0.42
N GLN A 45 -6.45 -18.35 0.10
CA GLN A 45 -6.31 -16.92 0.43
C GLN A 45 -5.22 -16.67 1.47
N GLN A 46 -5.11 -17.51 2.50
CA GLN A 46 -4.05 -17.40 3.51
C GLN A 46 -2.66 -17.68 2.92
N ALA A 47 -2.53 -18.67 2.03
CA ALA A 47 -1.27 -18.96 1.34
C ALA A 47 -0.84 -17.79 0.45
N SER A 48 -1.79 -17.19 -0.29
CA SER A 48 -1.53 -15.99 -1.10
C SER A 48 -1.17 -14.77 -0.25
N GLN A 49 -1.88 -14.53 0.86
CA GLN A 49 -1.56 -13.41 1.77
C GLN A 49 -0.18 -13.58 2.41
N THR A 50 0.19 -14.80 2.83
CA THR A 50 1.51 -15.09 3.41
C THR A 50 2.62 -14.86 2.39
N PHE A 51 2.40 -15.23 1.12
CA PHE A 51 3.35 -14.98 0.03
C PHE A 51 3.51 -13.47 -0.27
N LEU A 52 2.41 -12.73 -0.31
CA LEU A 52 2.44 -11.27 -0.54
C LEU A 52 3.11 -10.52 0.62
N ILE A 53 2.86 -10.91 1.87
CA ILE A 53 3.48 -10.29 3.06
C ILE A 53 4.99 -10.60 3.12
N SER A 54 5.40 -11.82 2.78
CA SER A 54 6.82 -12.19 2.79
C SER A 54 7.60 -11.47 1.68
N SER A 55 7.00 -11.31 0.50
CA SER A 55 7.60 -10.59 -0.63
C SER A 55 7.69 -9.08 -0.37
N SER A 56 6.66 -8.49 0.27
CA SER A 56 6.68 -7.08 0.67
C SER A 56 7.59 -6.82 1.87
N GLN A 57 7.76 -7.75 2.81
CA GLN A 57 8.81 -7.65 3.84
C GLN A 57 10.21 -7.71 3.22
N PHE A 58 10.44 -8.57 2.21
CA PHE A 58 11.73 -8.61 1.53
C PHE A 58 12.04 -7.30 0.79
N LEU A 59 11.06 -6.71 0.08
CA LEU A 59 11.21 -5.40 -0.58
C LEU A 59 11.33 -4.23 0.41
N ALA A 60 10.66 -4.29 1.57
CA ALA A 60 10.71 -3.23 2.59
C ALA A 60 12.00 -3.24 3.43
N LEU A 61 12.70 -4.37 3.51
CA LEU A 61 14.02 -4.46 4.17
C LEU A 61 15.14 -3.87 3.29
N SER A 62 15.04 -3.96 1.97
CA SER A 62 15.99 -3.33 1.04
C SER A 62 15.80 -1.82 0.88
N ASP A 63 14.62 -1.28 1.22
CA ASP A 63 14.32 0.15 1.12
C ASP A 63 14.82 0.98 2.33
N ARG A 64 15.19 0.29 3.42
CA ARG A 64 15.74 0.94 4.63
C ARG A 64 17.25 1.13 4.59
N THR A 65 17.94 0.51 3.65
CA THR A 65 19.37 0.72 3.45
C THR A 65 19.59 1.81 2.43
N ARG A 66 19.49 3.06 2.91
CA ARG A 66 20.14 4.28 2.39
C ARG A 66 19.91 4.54 0.90
N HIS A 67 19.05 5.52 0.60
CA HIS A 67 18.93 6.29 -0.65
C HIS A 67 19.75 5.71 -1.80
N ASP A 68 19.07 5.24 -2.85
CA ASP A 68 19.69 4.84 -4.11
C ASP A 68 20.88 5.79 -4.40
N PRO A 69 22.12 5.27 -4.55
CA PRO A 69 23.28 6.10 -4.83
C PRO A 69 23.04 7.09 -5.99
N SER A 70 22.20 6.70 -6.96
CA SER A 70 21.76 7.54 -8.06
C SER A 70 20.89 8.73 -7.60
N GLU A 71 19.93 8.50 -6.71
CA GLU A 71 19.10 9.57 -6.14
C GLU A 71 19.91 10.54 -5.28
N THR A 72 20.89 10.02 -4.52
CA THR A 72 21.78 10.86 -3.70
C THR A 72 22.61 11.80 -4.58
N VAL A 73 23.21 11.27 -5.66
CA VAL A 73 24.00 12.07 -6.62
C VAL A 73 23.10 13.07 -7.33
N THR A 74 21.92 12.65 -7.79
CA THR A 74 20.96 13.54 -8.47
C THR A 74 20.50 14.68 -7.56
N ARG A 75 20.19 14.38 -6.29
CA ARG A 75 19.83 15.38 -5.28
C ARG A 75 20.99 16.33 -5.00
N HIS A 76 22.22 15.83 -4.94
CA HIS A 76 23.41 16.66 -4.72
C HIS A 76 23.68 17.58 -5.91
N ILE A 77 23.61 17.08 -7.15
CA ILE A 77 23.77 17.88 -8.38
C ILE A 77 22.75 19.01 -8.41
N ARG A 78 21.49 18.71 -8.11
CA ARG A 78 20.42 19.71 -8.07
C ARG A 78 20.69 20.80 -7.04
N LEU A 79 21.02 20.42 -5.81
CA LEU A 79 21.32 21.37 -4.73
C LEU A 79 22.55 22.22 -5.04
N LEU A 80 23.57 21.65 -5.68
CA LEU A 80 24.76 22.39 -6.07
C LEU A 80 24.46 23.40 -7.18
N HIS A 81 23.61 23.04 -8.14
CA HIS A 81 23.18 23.95 -9.20
C HIS A 81 22.37 25.12 -8.63
N GLU A 82 21.38 24.81 -7.79
CA GLU A 82 20.53 25.81 -7.12
C GLU A 82 21.36 26.75 -6.22
N TYR A 83 22.33 26.20 -5.49
CA TYR A 83 23.27 26.99 -4.71
C TYR A 83 24.11 27.94 -5.60
N ASN A 84 24.69 27.43 -6.68
CA ASN A 84 25.53 28.23 -7.58
C ASN A 84 24.72 29.34 -8.26
N GLU A 85 23.51 29.07 -8.73
CA GLU A 85 22.64 30.07 -9.35
C GLU A 85 22.34 31.23 -8.40
N ILE A 86 21.97 30.92 -7.16
CA ILE A 86 21.68 31.94 -6.13
C ILE A 86 22.95 32.70 -5.76
N LYS A 87 24.08 32.00 -5.60
CA LYS A 87 25.37 32.61 -5.27
C LYS A 87 25.80 33.61 -6.35
N ASP A 88 25.74 33.21 -7.61
CA ASP A 88 26.16 34.04 -8.75
C ASP A 88 25.25 35.28 -8.89
N GLY A 89 23.93 35.10 -8.73
CA GLY A 89 22.98 36.20 -8.70
C GLY A 89 23.23 37.18 -7.54
N ALA A 90 23.49 36.66 -6.34
CA ALA A 90 23.79 37.48 -5.16
C ALA A 90 25.13 38.23 -5.30
N GLN A 91 26.16 37.59 -5.85
CA GLN A 91 27.45 38.25 -6.13
C GLN A 91 27.31 39.35 -7.17
N GLY A 92 26.52 39.14 -8.22
CA GLY A 92 26.20 40.19 -9.20
C GLY A 92 25.53 41.41 -8.54
N LEU A 93 24.52 41.18 -7.70
CA LEU A 93 23.83 42.25 -6.97
C LEU A 93 24.75 42.97 -5.97
N MET A 94 25.60 42.23 -5.26
CA MET A 94 26.60 42.81 -4.36
C MET A 94 27.61 43.67 -5.12
N GLY A 95 28.00 43.28 -6.33
CA GLY A 95 28.83 44.09 -7.24
C GLY A 95 28.19 45.44 -7.57
N LEU A 96 26.90 45.43 -7.93
CA LEU A 96 26.15 46.66 -8.22
C LEU A 96 25.99 47.56 -6.99
N ILE A 97 25.77 46.97 -5.81
CA ILE A 97 25.71 47.72 -4.54
C ILE A 97 27.06 48.37 -4.23
N ALA A 98 28.15 47.62 -4.39
CA ALA A 98 29.50 48.13 -4.16
C ALA A 98 29.82 49.31 -5.09
N GLU A 99 29.49 49.19 -6.38
CA GLU A 99 29.65 50.24 -7.37
C GLU A 99 28.83 51.48 -7.03
N SER A 100 27.54 51.33 -6.71
CA SER A 100 26.67 52.46 -6.36
C SER A 100 27.10 53.21 -5.10
N ARG A 101 27.75 52.52 -4.15
CA ARG A 101 28.26 53.10 -2.91
C ARG A 101 29.72 53.57 -3.02
N GLY A 102 30.42 53.27 -4.12
CA GLY A 102 31.84 53.57 -4.29
C GLY A 102 32.76 52.83 -3.32
N VAL A 103 32.33 51.69 -2.79
CA VAL A 103 33.09 50.85 -1.84
C VAL A 103 33.55 49.57 -2.52
N ARG A 104 34.51 48.85 -1.92
CA ARG A 104 34.96 47.57 -2.51
C ARG A 104 33.95 46.48 -2.20
N HIS A 105 33.86 45.52 -3.11
CA HIS A 105 32.99 44.36 -2.97
C HIS A 105 33.18 43.59 -1.65
N VAL A 106 34.44 43.46 -1.20
CA VAL A 106 34.80 42.79 0.07
C VAL A 106 34.26 43.50 1.31
N ASP A 107 34.05 44.82 1.24
CA ASP A 107 33.53 45.62 2.34
C ASP A 107 32.01 45.44 2.44
N VAL A 108 31.32 45.33 1.29
CA VAL A 108 29.89 44.96 1.21
C VAL A 108 29.67 43.52 1.68
N GLN A 109 30.48 42.56 1.25
CA GLN A 109 30.38 41.18 1.71
C GLN A 109 30.48 41.06 3.23
N ARG A 110 31.41 41.81 3.84
CA ARG A 110 31.56 41.86 5.30
C ARG A 110 30.34 42.45 6.01
N GLU A 111 29.74 43.50 5.44
CA GLU A 111 28.52 44.13 5.96
C GLU A 111 27.33 43.16 5.95
N TYR A 112 27.17 42.39 4.87
CA TYR A 112 26.09 41.41 4.71
C TYR A 112 26.42 40.02 5.30
N GLY A 113 27.57 39.87 5.99
CA GLY A 113 27.94 38.64 6.68
C GLY A 113 28.37 37.48 5.77
N VAL A 114 28.72 37.75 4.51
CA VAL A 114 29.18 36.75 3.54
C VAL A 114 30.70 36.58 3.66
N LYS A 115 31.18 35.34 3.83
CA LYS A 115 32.62 35.04 3.84
C LYS A 115 33.12 34.77 2.41
N GLU A 116 34.36 35.17 2.11
CA GLU A 116 35.02 34.93 0.81
C GLU A 116 35.21 33.44 0.44
N ARG A 117 35.03 32.52 1.40
CA ARG A 117 35.31 31.08 1.25
C ARG A 117 34.08 30.18 1.25
N ASP A 118 32.88 30.74 1.31
CA ASP A 118 31.64 29.99 1.13
C ASP A 118 31.17 30.17 -0.32
#